data_AF-A0A9W7CUQ2-F1
#
_entry.id   AF-A0A9W7CUQ2-F1
#
_cell.length_a   1.000
_cell.length_b   1.000
_cell.length_c   1.000
_cell.angle_alpha   90.00
_cell.angle_beta   90.00
_cell.angle_gamma   90.00
#
_symmetry.space_group_name_H-M   'P 1'
#
loop_
_entity.id
_entity.type
_entity.pdbx_description
1 polymer ?
#
loop_
_entity_poly.entity_id
_entity_poly.type
_entity_poly.pdbx_seq_one_letter_code
_entity_poly.pdbx_strand_id
1 'polypeptide(L)'
;MIVGTRWAIAVALADWLSAQTTFLFLVRWVGPFRVVEARQHAFVVEHLITKGKIEVHGSRLKFYSDASLEVTAELKEHVASQGIVLGVWAIVGHRKHPVTDEWEVQVAWVGLEDIENSWEPLRTIYADVPARVQEYVDNNAITELDWLQGTATSDD
;
A
#
# COMPACT_ATOMS: atom_id res chain seq x y z
N MET A 1 -26.03 21.47 -5.33
CA MET A 1 -24.60 21.83 -5.46
C MET A 1 -23.86 21.28 -4.25
N ILE A 2 -23.14 20.17 -4.41
CA ILE A 2 -22.25 19.62 -3.39
C ILE A 2 -20.87 19.53 -4.05
N VAL A 3 -20.25 20.69 -4.22
CA VAL A 3 -18.85 20.80 -4.66
C VAL A 3 -18.23 21.79 -3.68
N GLY A 4 -17.35 21.29 -2.82
CA GLY A 4 -16.71 22.08 -1.76
C GLY A 4 -16.42 21.24 -0.52
N THR A 5 -15.16 20.84 -0.38
CA THR A 5 -14.49 20.48 0.89
C THR A 5 -15.30 19.61 1.86
N ARG A 6 -15.62 18.38 1.45
CA ARG A 6 -16.12 17.34 2.36
C ARG A 6 -15.14 16.16 2.39
N TRP A 7 -14.57 15.91 3.56
CA TRP A 7 -13.70 14.76 3.82
C TRP A 7 -14.56 13.56 4.24
N ALA A 8 -14.05 12.34 4.05
CA ALA A 8 -14.71 11.13 4.51
C ALA A 8 -13.66 10.06 4.83
N ILE A 9 -13.87 9.30 5.90
CA ILE A 9 -13.10 8.08 6.15
C ILE A 9 -13.81 6.94 5.41
N ALA A 10 -13.09 6.16 4.61
CA ALA A 10 -13.68 5.09 3.81
C ALA A 10 -13.38 3.69 4.39
N VAL A 11 -14.27 2.73 4.16
CA VAL A 11 -14.03 1.31 4.44
C VAL A 11 -13.44 0.66 3.21
N ALA A 12 -12.24 0.10 3.33
CA ALA A 12 -11.76 -0.92 2.41
C ALA A 12 -12.22 -2.30 2.94
N LEU A 13 -13.00 -3.02 2.14
CA LEU A 13 -13.24 -4.45 2.35
C LEU A 13 -12.01 -5.16 1.81
N ALA A 14 -11.06 -5.51 2.68
CA ALA A 14 -9.98 -6.41 2.34
C ALA A 14 -10.53 -7.85 2.35
N ASP A 15 -11.28 -8.21 1.31
CA ASP A 15 -11.41 -9.62 0.92
C ASP A 15 -10.39 -9.87 -0.19
N TRP A 16 -9.20 -10.33 0.18
CA TRP A 16 -8.37 -11.11 -0.72
C TRP A 16 -8.21 -12.50 -0.10
N LEU A 17 -8.76 -13.50 -0.80
CA LEU A 17 -8.52 -14.91 -0.55
C LEU A 17 -7.02 -15.21 -0.56
N SER A 18 -6.42 -15.32 0.62
CA SER A 18 -5.37 -16.31 0.90
C SER A 18 -5.50 -16.72 2.36
N ALA A 19 -5.80 -18.00 2.54
CA ALA A 19 -6.19 -18.61 3.79
C ALA A 19 -5.05 -18.57 4.81
N GLN A 20 -5.31 -18.08 6.03
CA GLN A 20 -5.01 -18.79 7.27
C GLN A 20 -5.62 -18.07 8.49
N THR A 21 -6.70 -18.69 8.98
CA THR A 21 -7.01 -18.91 10.40
C THR A 21 -7.47 -17.73 11.28
N THR A 22 -8.75 -17.84 11.63
CA THR A 22 -9.53 -17.26 12.75
C THR A 22 -10.32 -15.99 12.45
N PHE A 23 -11.62 -16.22 12.25
CA PHE A 23 -12.70 -15.25 12.09
C PHE A 23 -12.75 -14.22 13.23
N LEU A 24 -12.49 -12.97 12.89
CA LEU A 24 -13.19 -11.82 13.45
C LEU A 24 -13.60 -10.96 12.25
N PHE A 25 -14.89 -10.68 12.10
CA PHE A 25 -15.43 -9.76 11.08
C PHE A 25 -15.05 -8.31 11.44
N LEU A 26 -13.76 -8.02 11.45
CA LEU A 26 -13.21 -6.70 11.80
C LEU A 26 -13.37 -5.80 10.58
N VAL A 27 -14.40 -4.96 10.59
CA VAL A 27 -14.46 -3.80 9.70
C VAL A 27 -13.29 -2.89 10.07
N ARG A 28 -12.19 -2.97 9.31
CA ARG A 28 -11.06 -2.05 9.44
C ARG A 28 -11.36 -0.80 8.63
N TRP A 29 -11.52 0.33 9.31
CA TRP A 29 -11.57 1.64 8.67
C TRP A 29 -10.16 2.01 8.19
N VAL A 30 -10.06 2.49 6.96
CA VAL A 30 -8.78 2.85 6.35
C VAL A 30 -8.88 4.29 5.89
N GLY A 31 -7.89 5.10 6.24
CA GLY A 31 -7.65 6.43 5.71
C GLY A 31 -8.75 7.47 5.99
N PRO A 32 -8.39 8.72 6.28
CA PRO A 32 -9.15 9.83 5.74
C PRO A 32 -8.94 9.88 4.22
N PHE A 33 -10.03 9.88 3.46
CA PHE A 33 -10.08 10.12 2.04
C PHE A 33 -10.77 11.46 1.76
N ARG A 34 -10.51 12.05 0.59
CA ARG A 34 -11.22 13.25 0.14
C ARG A 34 -12.34 12.85 -0.80
N VAL A 35 -13.57 13.25 -0.52
CA VAL A 35 -14.67 13.05 -1.49
C VAL A 35 -14.49 14.05 -2.62
N VAL A 36 -14.32 13.55 -3.85
CA VAL A 36 -14.12 14.39 -5.04
C VAL A 36 -15.39 14.52 -5.88
N GLU A 37 -16.27 13.53 -5.84
CA GLU A 37 -17.51 13.53 -6.61
C GLU A 37 -18.61 12.78 -5.84
N ALA A 38 -19.83 13.32 -5.87
CA ALA A 38 -21.03 12.64 -5.39
C ALA A 38 -21.88 12.22 -6.60
N ARG A 39 -22.17 10.92 -6.72
CA ARG A 39 -23.03 10.34 -7.75
C ARG A 39 -24.38 9.93 -7.15
N GLN A 40 -25.30 9.50 -8.00
CA GLN A 40 -26.66 9.15 -7.61
C GLN A 40 -26.72 8.04 -6.52
N HIS A 41 -25.81 7.06 -6.58
CA HIS A 41 -25.78 5.92 -5.65
C HIS A 41 -24.38 5.61 -5.09
N ALA A 42 -23.39 6.47 -5.34
CA ALA A 42 -22.00 6.25 -4.96
C ALA A 42 -21.26 7.57 -4.78
N PHE A 43 -20.05 7.48 -4.24
CA PHE A 43 -19.13 8.59 -4.09
C PHE A 43 -17.78 8.19 -4.68
N VAL A 44 -17.12 9.13 -5.35
CA VAL A 44 -15.72 8.97 -5.72
C VAL A 44 -14.88 9.59 -4.63
N VAL A 45 -14.02 8.77 -4.02
CA VAL A 45 -13.07 9.19 -2.99
C VAL A 45 -11.66 9.14 -3.54
N GLU A 46 -10.86 10.12 -3.14
CA GLU A 46 -9.46 10.26 -3.52
C GLU A 46 -8.57 10.04 -2.30
N HIS A 47 -7.57 9.18 -2.46
CA HIS A 47 -6.57 8.93 -1.45
C HIS A 47 -5.62 10.14 -1.31
N LEU A 48 -5.30 10.54 -0.07
CA LEU A 48 -4.58 11.79 0.18
C LEU A 48 -3.14 11.78 -0.30
N ILE A 49 -2.50 10.61 -0.31
CA ILE A 49 -1.11 10.44 -0.71
C ILE A 49 -1.05 10.07 -2.20
N THR A 50 -1.52 8.88 -2.56
CA THR A 50 -1.45 8.34 -3.93
C THR A 50 -2.30 9.07 -4.97
N LYS A 51 -3.22 9.93 -4.54
CA LYS A 51 -4.26 10.57 -5.39
C LYS A 51 -5.13 9.58 -6.18
N GLY A 52 -5.05 8.29 -5.86
CA GLY A 52 -5.87 7.25 -6.46
C GLY A 52 -7.34 7.48 -6.15
N LYS A 53 -8.20 7.31 -7.16
CA LYS A 53 -9.65 7.50 -7.03
C LYS A 53 -10.36 6.15 -7.00
N ILE A 54 -11.28 5.99 -6.06
CA ILE A 54 -12.05 4.76 -5.87
C ILE A 54 -13.52 5.15 -5.74
N GLU A 55 -14.40 4.38 -6.38
CA GLU A 55 -15.84 4.54 -6.23
C GLU A 55 -16.35 3.65 -5.09
N VAL A 56 -17.06 4.26 -4.14
CA VAL A 56 -17.56 3.58 -2.94
C VAL A 56 -19.03 3.93 -2.69
N HIS A 57 -19.79 2.96 -2.21
CA HIS A 57 -21.17 3.19 -1.77
C HIS A 57 -21.18 4.02 -0.47
N GLY A 58 -22.21 4.85 -0.29
CA GLY A 58 -22.31 5.73 0.89
C GLY A 58 -22.31 5.00 2.24
N SER A 59 -22.78 3.75 2.29
CA SER A 59 -22.73 2.93 3.51
C SER A 59 -21.32 2.52 3.94
N ARG A 60 -20.33 2.65 3.05
CA ARG A 60 -18.91 2.40 3.32
C ARG A 60 -18.13 3.68 3.66
N LEU A 61 -18.83 4.78 3.90
CA LEU A 61 -18.24 6.07 4.26
C LEU A 61 -18.68 6.50 5.66
N LYS A 62 -17.72 7.00 6.44
CA LYS A 62 -17.98 7.81 7.62
C LYS A 62 -17.62 9.25 7.29
N PHE A 63 -18.64 10.09 7.13
CA PHE A 63 -18.45 11.49 6.81
C PHE A 63 -17.77 12.20 7.97
N TYR A 64 -16.75 12.99 7.64
CA TYR A 64 -16.07 13.88 8.57
C TYR A 64 -15.88 15.22 7.87
N SER A 65 -16.55 16.27 8.33
CA SER A 65 -16.38 17.60 7.72
C SER A 65 -15.66 18.51 8.69
N ASP A 66 -14.41 18.81 8.39
CA ASP A 66 -13.67 19.91 9.00
C ASP A 66 -13.09 20.76 7.87
N ALA A 67 -13.58 22.00 7.78
CA ALA A 67 -13.17 22.95 6.76
C ALA A 67 -11.76 23.51 6.99
N SER A 68 -11.23 23.36 8.22
CA SER A 68 -9.88 23.72 8.62
C SER A 68 -8.91 22.53 8.64
N LEU A 69 -9.34 21.34 8.18
CA LEU A 69 -8.46 20.19 8.10
C LEU A 69 -7.40 20.42 7.00
N GLU A 70 -6.23 20.84 7.42
CA GLU A 70 -5.05 20.93 6.59
C GLU A 70 -4.48 19.52 6.36
N VAL A 71 -4.09 19.22 5.11
CA VAL A 71 -3.38 17.97 4.80
C VAL A 71 -1.91 18.16 5.17
N THR A 72 -1.63 18.13 6.47
CA THR A 72 -0.28 18.29 7.01
C THR A 72 0.56 17.03 6.79
N ALA A 73 1.88 17.14 7.00
CA ALA A 73 2.79 16.01 6.91
C ALA A 73 2.43 14.91 7.93
N GLU A 74 2.02 15.29 9.15
CA GLU A 74 1.62 14.33 10.19
C GLU A 74 0.36 13.56 9.79
N LEU A 75 -0.60 14.23 9.14
CA LEU A 75 -1.80 13.55 8.66
C LEU A 75 -1.47 12.53 7.56
N LYS A 76 -0.56 12.87 6.64
CA LYS A 76 -0.10 11.95 5.60
C LYS A 76 0.64 10.76 6.19
N GLU A 77 1.51 10.98 7.18
CA GLU A 77 2.23 9.91 7.88
C GLU A 77 1.25 9.00 8.67
N HIS A 78 0.24 9.58 9.31
CA HIS A 78 -0.83 8.80 9.95
C HIS A 78 -1.62 7.97 8.93
N VAL A 79 -1.97 8.53 7.77
CA VAL A 79 -2.63 7.77 6.70
C VAL A 79 -1.75 6.62 6.20
N ALA A 80 -0.45 6.88 6.00
CA ALA A 80 0.51 5.87 5.57
C ALA A 80 0.62 4.71 6.58
N SER A 81 0.67 5.02 7.88
CA SER A 81 0.72 4.02 8.96
C SER A 81 -0.57 3.23 9.19
N GLN A 82 -1.73 3.69 8.68
CA GLN A 82 -3.00 2.97 8.80
C GLN A 82 -3.08 1.69 7.95
N GLY A 83 -2.06 1.40 7.15
CA GLY A 83 -1.92 0.14 6.42
C GLY A 83 -2.80 0.11 5.18
N ILE A 84 -2.64 1.11 4.31
CA ILE A 84 -3.11 1.01 2.93
C ILE A 84 -2.18 0.04 2.23
N VAL A 85 -2.74 -1.00 1.63
CA VAL A 85 -1.99 -1.89 0.75
C VAL A 85 -1.63 -1.09 -0.49
N LEU A 86 -0.42 -0.53 -0.51
CA LEU A 86 0.15 0.13 -1.66
C LEU A 86 0.71 -0.92 -2.60
N GLY A 87 0.43 -0.78 -3.89
CA GLY A 87 1.08 -1.62 -4.89
C GLY A 87 2.57 -1.28 -4.97
N VAL A 88 3.40 -2.29 -5.23
CA VAL A 88 4.81 -2.08 -5.59
C VAL A 88 4.87 -1.67 -7.05
N TRP A 89 5.32 -0.44 -7.31
CA TRP A 89 5.55 0.07 -8.66
C TRP A 89 6.81 -0.53 -9.25
N ALA A 90 7.93 -0.38 -8.53
CA ALA A 90 9.23 -0.88 -8.91
C ALA A 90 10.10 -1.11 -7.67
N ILE A 91 11.12 -1.94 -7.81
CA ILE A 91 12.25 -1.98 -6.89
C ILE A 91 13.36 -1.16 -7.52
N VAL A 92 13.88 -0.19 -6.78
CA VAL A 92 14.87 0.77 -7.29
C VAL A 92 16.25 0.60 -6.67
N GLY A 93 16.36 -0.24 -5.64
CA GLY A 93 17.61 -0.50 -4.94
C GLY A 93 17.52 -1.74 -4.07
N HIS A 94 18.68 -2.26 -3.68
CA HIS A 94 18.82 -3.29 -2.67
C HIS A 94 20.03 -2.97 -1.79
N ARG A 95 19.99 -3.41 -0.54
CA ARG A 95 21.12 -3.30 0.39
C ARG A 95 21.06 -4.41 1.41
N LYS A 96 22.22 -4.70 2.01
CA LYS A 96 22.30 -5.51 3.22
C LYS A 96 22.36 -4.59 4.42
N HIS A 97 21.45 -4.76 5.38
CA HIS A 97 21.42 -3.93 6.57
C HIS A 97 22.65 -4.25 7.44
N PRO A 98 23.49 -3.26 7.79
CA PRO A 98 24.81 -3.51 8.39
C PRO A 98 24.77 -4.13 9.79
N VAL A 99 23.65 -3.98 10.50
CA VAL A 99 23.48 -4.49 11.88
C VAL A 99 22.77 -5.84 11.94
N THR A 100 21.67 -6.01 11.21
CA THR A 100 20.86 -7.23 11.23
C THR A 100 21.33 -8.26 10.22
N ASP A 101 22.19 -7.86 9.26
CA ASP A 101 22.65 -8.68 8.13
C ASP A 101 21.49 -9.18 7.23
N GLU A 102 20.34 -8.51 7.31
CA GLU A 102 19.17 -8.82 6.50
C GLU A 102 19.16 -8.03 5.19
N TRP A 103 18.60 -8.65 4.14
CA TRP A 103 18.42 -8.00 2.85
C TRP A 103 17.18 -7.10 2.86
N GLU A 104 17.38 -5.87 2.43
CA GLU A 104 16.32 -4.88 2.24
C GLU A 104 16.30 -4.42 0.78
N VAL A 105 15.11 -4.12 0.29
CA VAL A 105 14.89 -3.52 -1.02
C VAL A 105 14.28 -2.13 -0.86
N GLN A 106 14.70 -1.21 -1.71
CA GLN A 106 14.09 0.10 -1.79
C GLN A 106 12.90 0.02 -2.75
N VAL A 107 11.71 0.18 -2.20
CA VAL A 107 10.44 0.03 -2.91
C VAL A 107 9.95 1.40 -3.36
N ALA A 108 9.70 1.53 -4.66
CA ALA A 108 8.89 2.60 -5.21
C ALA A 108 7.42 2.19 -5.19
N TRP A 109 6.57 3.01 -4.60
CA TRP A 109 5.17 2.71 -4.38
C TRP A 109 4.29 3.26 -5.50
N VAL A 110 3.23 2.53 -5.86
CA VAL A 110 2.28 2.96 -6.89
C VAL A 110 1.60 4.26 -6.47
N GLY A 111 1.78 5.29 -7.30
CA GLY A 111 1.14 6.59 -7.13
C GLY A 111 1.83 7.49 -6.09
N LEU A 112 2.99 7.11 -5.56
CA LEU A 112 3.81 7.94 -4.68
C LEU A 112 5.02 8.52 -5.42
N GLU A 113 5.60 9.58 -4.86
CA GLU A 113 6.83 10.20 -5.37
C GLU A 113 8.08 9.47 -4.86
N ASP A 114 9.22 9.61 -5.56
CA ASP A 114 10.46 8.91 -5.21
C ASP A 114 10.98 9.22 -3.79
N ILE A 115 10.64 10.39 -3.25
CA ILE A 115 10.99 10.77 -1.86
C ILE A 115 10.25 9.90 -0.82
N GLU A 116 9.17 9.26 -1.23
CA GLU A 116 8.35 8.38 -0.40
C GLU A 116 8.77 6.91 -0.54
N ASN A 117 9.84 6.62 -1.29
CA ASN A 117 10.40 5.27 -1.38
C ASN A 117 10.91 4.81 -0.02
N SER A 118 10.54 3.60 0.39
CA SER A 118 10.94 3.04 1.68
C SER A 118 11.83 1.81 1.51
N TRP A 119 12.65 1.55 2.53
CA TRP A 119 13.44 0.32 2.63
C TRP A 119 12.60 -0.72 3.35
N GLU A 120 12.29 -1.79 2.63
CA GLU A 120 11.44 -2.87 3.11
C GLU A 120 12.23 -4.19 3.17
N PRO A 121 11.94 -5.08 4.12
CA PRO A 121 12.57 -6.39 4.17
C PRO A 121 12.30 -7.17 2.87
N LEU A 122 13.36 -7.65 2.23
CA LEU A 122 13.27 -8.37 0.95
C LEU A 122 12.32 -9.58 1.04
N ARG A 123 12.35 -10.30 2.16
CA ARG A 123 11.49 -11.47 2.40
C ARG A 123 10.01 -11.11 2.40
N THR A 124 9.65 -9.97 2.97
CA THR A 124 8.27 -9.49 3.00
C THR A 124 7.80 -9.14 1.59
N ILE A 125 8.59 -8.35 0.85
CA ILE A 125 8.26 -7.94 -0.51
C ILE A 125 8.22 -9.13 -1.48
N TYR A 126 9.11 -10.11 -1.33
CA TYR A 126 9.11 -11.32 -2.13
C TYR A 126 7.87 -12.20 -1.88
N ALA A 127 7.39 -12.28 -0.64
CA ALA A 127 6.15 -12.99 -0.32
C ALA A 127 4.93 -12.32 -0.95
N ASP A 128 4.89 -10.99 -1.02
CA ASP A 128 3.75 -10.23 -1.52
C ASP A 128 3.75 -10.08 -3.06
N VAL A 129 4.91 -9.77 -3.66
CA VAL A 129 5.06 -9.47 -5.10
C VAL A 129 6.30 -10.13 -5.73
N PRO A 130 6.39 -11.47 -5.75
CA PRO A 130 7.58 -12.20 -6.20
C PRO A 130 8.00 -11.84 -7.64
N ALA A 131 7.02 -11.59 -8.53
CA ALA A 131 7.28 -11.22 -9.91
C ALA A 131 8.06 -9.89 -10.04
N ARG A 132 7.80 -8.91 -9.17
CA ARG A 132 8.52 -7.61 -9.19
C ARG A 132 9.93 -7.73 -8.66
N VAL A 133 10.13 -8.58 -7.65
CA VAL A 133 11.46 -8.91 -7.15
C VAL A 133 12.27 -9.61 -8.23
N GLN A 134 11.67 -10.58 -8.92
CA GLN A 134 12.35 -11.32 -9.98
C GLN A 134 12.74 -10.41 -11.15
N GLU A 135 11.82 -9.58 -11.62
CA GLU A 135 12.09 -8.58 -12.66
C GLU A 135 13.28 -7.68 -12.29
N TYR A 136 13.37 -7.24 -11.03
CA TYR A 136 14.49 -6.45 -10.56
C TYR A 136 15.81 -7.23 -10.53
N VAL A 137 15.81 -8.47 -10.02
CA VAL A 137 16.99 -9.34 -9.97
C VAL A 137 17.52 -9.63 -11.37
N ASP A 138 16.63 -9.98 -12.30
CA ASP A 138 16.97 -10.31 -13.69
C ASP A 138 17.56 -9.10 -14.42
N ASN A 139 16.94 -7.92 -14.27
CA ASN A 139 17.38 -6.69 -14.93
C ASN A 139 18.74 -6.19 -14.43
N ASN A 140 19.10 -6.49 -13.19
CA ASN A 140 20.35 -6.04 -12.56
C ASN A 140 21.39 -7.16 -12.42
N ALA A 141 21.09 -8.38 -12.89
CA ALA A 141 21.94 -9.57 -12.78
C ALA A 141 22.48 -9.80 -11.34
N ILE A 142 21.60 -9.69 -10.34
CA ILE A 142 21.98 -9.73 -8.92
C ILE A 142 22.10 -11.19 -8.45
N THR A 143 23.30 -11.76 -8.57
CA THR A 143 23.58 -13.15 -8.18
C THR A 143 23.51 -13.39 -6.66
N GLU A 144 23.67 -12.33 -5.86
CA GLU A 144 23.64 -12.41 -4.39
C GLU A 144 22.25 -12.76 -3.83
N LEU A 145 21.20 -12.66 -4.66
CA LEU A 145 19.81 -12.95 -4.32
C LEU A 145 19.28 -14.23 -4.98
N ASP A 146 20.12 -14.99 -5.69
CA ASP A 146 19.76 -16.24 -6.38
C ASP A 146 19.18 -17.30 -5.43
N TRP A 147 19.54 -17.24 -4.15
CA TRP A 147 19.00 -18.12 -3.11
C TRP A 147 17.48 -17.98 -2.92
N LEU A 148 16.86 -16.88 -3.37
CA LEU A 148 15.40 -16.72 -3.39
C LEU A 148 14.70 -17.74 -4.31
N GLN A 149 15.39 -18.26 -5.32
CA GLN A 149 14.87 -19.26 -6.25
C GLN A 149 15.10 -20.71 -5.77
N GLY A 150 15.89 -20.90 -4.71
CA GLY A 150 16.40 -22.20 -4.30
C GLY A 150 15.69 -22.82 -3.10
N THR A 151 14.52 -23.43 -3.32
CA THR A 151 14.09 -24.62 -2.55
C THR A 151 13.39 -25.62 -3.46
N ALA A 152 14.18 -26.28 -4.30
CA ALA A 152 13.86 -27.59 -4.86
C ALA A 152 15.17 -28.38 -5.04
N THR A 153 15.97 -28.49 -3.99
CA THR A 153 16.88 -29.63 -3.89
C THR A 153 16.02 -30.85 -3.64
N SER A 154 15.89 -31.67 -4.67
CA SER A 154 15.39 -33.04 -4.60
C SER A 154 16.07 -33.75 -3.42
N ASP A 155 15.27 -34.26 -2.50
CA ASP A 155 15.71 -35.32 -1.60
C ASP A 155 16.00 -36.56 -2.45
N ASP A 156 17.27 -36.93 -2.57
CA ASP A 156 17.73 -38.26 -2.98
C ASP A 156 17.55 -39.27 -1.83
#